data_AF-X1JQS1-F1
#
_entry.id   AF-X1JQS1-F1
#
_cell.length_a   1.000
_cell.length_b   1.000
_cell.length_c   1.000
_cell.angle_alpha   90.00
_cell.angle_beta   90.00
_cell.angle_gamma   90.00
#
_symmetry.space_group_name_H-M   'P 1'
#
loop_
_entity.id
_entity.type
_entity.pdbx_description
1 polymer ?
#
loop_
_entity_poly.entity_id
_entity_poly.type
_entity_poly.pdbx_seq_one_letter_code
_entity_poly.pdbx_strand_id
1 'polypeptide(L)'
;LGIGCVTKHNKHLAHFESSLVITKRCDLSKCKQECVNSCPVNAIKIEGDSALIDTSLCYGCFQCTQKCPVKRAIKSPRMNNISDFVDRFIDNAFAAIKSFGPENIRYINFALEIPLMCDCVPNPGMNVIPDLGIFGSSDPVAIDKACIDAEINAPGLPILKEDGQWTEPLARGIEKFKAMMTLTDPK
;
A
#
# COMPACT_ATOMS: atom_id res chain seq x y z
N LEU A 1 -8.88 -1.69 -8.40
CA LEU A 1 -9.13 -0.37 -7.76
C LEU A 1 -8.49 -0.40 -6.39
N GLY A 2 -7.87 0.69 -5.95
CA GLY A 2 -7.24 0.72 -4.63
C GLY A 2 -6.88 2.13 -4.22
N ILE A 3 -5.74 2.33 -3.55
CA ILE A 3 -5.25 3.69 -3.20
C ILE A 3 -4.69 4.48 -4.41
N GLY A 4 -4.95 4.05 -5.64
CA GLY A 4 -4.45 4.69 -6.87
C GLY A 4 -5.25 5.91 -7.34
N CYS A 5 -6.52 6.03 -6.92
CA CYS A 5 -7.44 7.10 -7.34
C CYS A 5 -7.77 8.09 -6.22
N VAL A 6 -6.86 8.27 -5.26
CA VAL A 6 -7.06 9.14 -4.10
C VAL A 6 -6.06 10.28 -4.09
N THR A 7 -6.42 11.40 -3.46
CA THR A 7 -5.50 12.51 -3.22
C THR A 7 -4.34 12.06 -2.33
N LYS A 8 -3.21 12.79 -2.38
CA LYS A 8 -2.06 12.51 -1.49
C LYS A 8 -2.47 12.50 -0.01
N HIS A 9 -3.40 13.37 0.38
CA HIS A 9 -3.91 13.45 1.75
C HIS A 9 -4.69 12.19 2.13
N ASN A 10 -5.60 11.72 1.26
CA ASN A 10 -6.35 10.50 1.53
C ASN A 10 -5.47 9.23 1.48
N LYS A 11 -4.40 9.23 0.67
CA LYS A 11 -3.39 8.17 0.71
C LYS A 11 -2.68 8.11 2.06
N HIS A 12 -2.31 9.25 2.63
CA HIS A 12 -1.76 9.32 3.98
C HIS A 12 -2.77 8.82 5.03
N LEU A 13 -4.01 9.29 4.95
CA LEU A 13 -5.05 8.90 5.90
C LEU A 13 -5.50 7.44 5.78
N ALA A 14 -5.23 6.75 4.66
CA ALA A 14 -5.40 5.31 4.58
C ALA A 14 -4.48 4.60 5.60
N HIS A 15 -3.26 5.08 5.76
CA HIS A 15 -2.27 4.49 6.66
C HIS A 15 -2.30 5.06 8.08
N PHE A 16 -2.68 6.32 8.27
CA PHE A 16 -2.58 6.97 9.57
C PHE A 16 -3.86 7.68 10.00
N GLU A 17 -4.10 7.74 11.31
CA GLU A 17 -5.34 8.27 11.88
C GLU A 17 -5.49 9.80 11.74
N SER A 18 -4.37 10.51 11.59
CA SER A 18 -4.36 11.99 11.57
C SER A 18 -3.11 12.55 10.90
N SER A 19 -2.83 13.85 11.08
CA SER A 19 -1.65 14.54 10.54
C SER A 19 -0.41 14.41 11.43
N LEU A 20 0.76 14.74 10.86
CA LEU A 20 2.01 14.87 11.62
C LEU A 20 1.90 15.93 12.72
N VAL A 21 2.58 15.70 13.85
CA VAL A 21 2.55 16.60 15.01
C VAL A 21 3.95 17.06 15.40
N ILE A 22 4.11 18.35 15.67
CA ILE A 22 5.32 18.90 16.28
C ILE A 22 5.33 18.60 17.77
N THR A 23 6.43 18.07 18.29
CA THR A 23 6.57 17.73 19.70
C THR A 23 7.32 18.82 20.45
N LYS A 24 7.27 18.77 21.79
CA LYS A 24 8.06 19.63 22.69
C LYS A 24 9.58 19.51 22.51
N ARG A 25 10.06 18.61 21.66
CA ARG A 25 11.49 18.48 21.32
C ARG A 25 11.91 19.40 20.18
N CYS A 26 10.99 20.11 19.54
CA CYS A 26 11.36 21.16 18.59
C CYS A 26 12.27 22.18 19.28
N ASP A 27 13.38 22.50 18.64
CA ASP A 27 14.39 23.42 19.17
C ASP A 27 14.97 24.22 18.00
N LEU A 28 14.51 25.47 17.88
CA LEU A 28 14.90 26.35 16.77
C LEU A 28 16.38 26.75 16.82
N SER A 29 17.06 26.60 17.95
CA SER A 29 18.50 26.89 18.06
C SER A 29 19.38 25.83 17.39
N LYS A 30 18.81 24.65 17.09
CA LYS A 30 19.53 23.48 16.56
C LYS A 30 19.28 23.21 15.08
N CYS A 31 18.60 24.10 14.37
CA CYS A 31 18.21 23.88 12.98
C CYS A 31 18.16 25.17 12.18
N LYS A 32 18.10 25.06 10.85
CA LYS A 32 17.87 26.21 9.95
C LYS A 32 16.46 26.16 9.35
N GLN A 33 15.49 25.65 10.13
CA GLN A 33 14.09 25.53 9.74
C GLN A 33 13.87 24.70 8.46
N GLU A 34 14.65 23.63 8.29
CA GLU A 34 14.59 22.73 7.13
C GLU A 34 13.20 22.10 6.94
N CYS A 35 12.43 21.93 8.03
CA CYS A 35 11.04 21.48 7.96
C CYS A 35 10.14 22.46 7.21
N VAL A 36 10.31 23.77 7.41
CA VAL A 36 9.57 24.83 6.70
C VAL A 36 9.96 24.82 5.23
N ASN A 37 11.27 24.88 4.96
CA ASN A 37 11.81 24.96 3.59
C ASN A 37 11.52 23.71 2.74
N SER A 38 11.37 22.54 3.36
CA SER A 38 11.06 21.29 2.67
C SER A 38 9.56 21.04 2.51
N CYS A 39 8.69 21.87 3.08
CA CYS A 39 7.25 21.66 2.98
C CYS A 39 6.73 22.07 1.61
N PRO A 40 6.23 21.13 0.77
CA PRO A 40 5.83 21.44 -0.60
C PRO A 40 4.51 22.21 -0.70
N VAL A 41 3.79 22.36 0.41
CA VAL A 41 2.47 22.99 0.51
C VAL A 41 2.43 24.10 1.55
N ASN A 42 3.60 24.57 2.01
CA ASN A 42 3.72 25.65 2.99
C ASN A 42 2.88 25.45 4.26
N ALA A 43 2.68 24.19 4.67
CA ALA A 43 1.89 23.82 5.83
C ALA A 43 2.64 24.01 7.16
N ILE A 44 3.90 24.46 7.16
CA ILE A 44 4.70 24.59 8.38
C ILE A 44 5.12 26.04 8.55
N LYS A 45 4.84 26.60 9.73
CA LYS A 45 5.26 27.95 10.13
C LYS A 45 5.94 27.92 11.50
N ILE A 46 6.71 28.95 11.80
CA ILE A 46 7.25 29.17 13.14
C ILE A 46 6.29 30.06 13.91
N GLU A 47 5.93 29.63 15.11
CA GLU A 47 5.15 30.42 16.06
C GLU A 47 5.86 30.39 17.42
N GLY A 48 6.32 31.56 17.88
CA GLY A 48 7.10 31.66 19.11
C GLY A 48 8.43 30.90 19.02
N ASP A 49 8.61 29.92 19.90
CA ASP A 49 9.82 29.11 20.05
C ASP A 49 9.73 27.72 19.39
N SER A 50 8.66 27.43 18.63
CA SER A 50 8.45 26.14 17.97
C SER A 50 7.86 26.27 16.56
N ALA A 51 7.99 25.19 15.78
CA ALA A 51 7.21 25.03 14.56
C ALA A 51 5.77 24.59 14.87
N LEU A 52 4.85 24.92 13.96
CA LEU A 52 3.47 24.45 13.94
C LEU A 52 3.13 23.91 12.54
N ILE A 53 2.36 22.83 12.47
CA ILE A 53 1.84 22.25 11.22
C ILE A 53 0.36 22.64 11.08
N ASP A 54 0.02 23.31 9.99
CA ASP A 54 -1.36 23.51 9.54
C ASP A 54 -1.88 22.21 8.92
N THR A 55 -2.77 21.54 9.65
CA THR A 55 -3.33 20.25 9.26
C THR A 55 -4.31 20.35 8.09
N SER A 56 -4.82 21.54 7.77
CA SER A 56 -5.69 21.75 6.61
C SER A 56 -4.92 21.70 5.28
N LEU A 57 -3.62 22.02 5.32
CA LEU A 57 -2.72 21.99 4.17
C LEU A 57 -1.86 20.73 4.13
N CYS A 58 -1.53 20.17 5.29
CA CYS A 58 -0.67 19.00 5.38
C CYS A 58 -1.30 17.74 4.77
N TYR A 59 -0.63 17.14 3.80
CA TYR A 59 -1.03 15.86 3.22
C TYR A 59 -0.16 14.68 3.68
N GLY A 60 0.70 14.86 4.69
CA GLY A 60 1.46 13.78 5.29
C GLY A 60 2.57 13.20 4.40
N CYS A 61 3.37 14.05 3.75
CA CYS A 61 4.45 13.59 2.86
C CYS A 61 5.72 13.10 3.56
N PHE A 62 5.83 13.28 4.88
CA PHE A 62 7.00 12.96 5.70
C PHE A 62 8.32 13.66 5.31
N GLN A 63 8.34 14.61 4.37
CA GLN A 63 9.59 15.31 4.00
C GLN A 63 10.18 16.09 5.18
N CYS A 64 9.34 16.80 5.95
CA CYS A 64 9.78 17.53 7.12
C CYS A 64 10.39 16.61 8.19
N THR A 65 9.84 15.40 8.39
CA THR A 65 10.40 14.41 9.33
C THR A 65 11.79 13.94 8.92
N GLN A 66 12.05 13.81 7.61
CA GLN A 66 13.35 13.37 7.09
C GLN A 66 14.40 14.48 7.13
N LYS A 67 13.99 15.74 6.98
CA LYS A 67 14.89 16.89 6.91
C LYS A 67 15.18 17.53 8.26
N CYS A 68 14.34 17.31 9.27
CA CYS A 68 14.53 17.91 10.58
C CYS A 68 15.77 17.31 11.30
N PRO A 69 16.80 18.11 11.64
CA PRO A 69 17.99 17.60 12.34
C PRO A 69 17.72 17.29 13.82
N VAL A 70 16.59 17.78 14.38
CA VAL A 70 16.24 17.59 15.78
C VAL A 70 15.46 16.29 15.95
N LYS A 71 16.10 15.31 16.60
CA LYS A 71 15.53 13.97 16.79
C LYS A 71 14.16 14.03 17.49
N ARG A 72 13.17 13.40 16.86
CA ARG A 72 11.79 13.27 17.38
C ARG A 72 11.06 14.61 17.58
N ALA A 73 11.51 15.69 16.94
CA ALA A 73 10.78 16.98 16.94
C ALA A 73 9.48 16.91 16.14
N ILE A 74 9.38 16.01 15.16
CA ILE A 74 8.17 15.77 14.37
C ILE A 74 7.81 14.29 14.51
N LYS A 75 6.58 14.00 14.92
CA LYS A 75 6.11 12.63 15.20
C LYS A 75 5.02 12.25 14.21
N SER A 76 5.10 11.00 13.72
CA SER A 76 4.02 10.36 13.00
C SER A 76 2.84 10.07 13.92
N PRO A 77 1.60 10.27 13.46
CA PRO A 77 0.42 9.76 14.14
C PRO A 77 0.39 8.22 14.12
N ARG A 78 -0.55 7.65 14.87
CA ARG A 78 -0.70 6.19 14.93
C ARG A 78 -1.10 5.65 13.55
N MET A 79 -0.56 4.48 13.24
CA MET A 79 -0.97 3.73 12.06
C MET A 79 -2.38 3.15 12.28
N ASN A 80 -3.22 3.24 11.27
CA ASN A 80 -4.55 2.65 11.27
C ASN A 80 -4.47 1.14 11.46
N ASN A 81 -5.52 0.57 12.07
CA ASN A 81 -5.68 -0.87 12.08
C ASN A 81 -6.12 -1.36 10.68
N ILE A 82 -6.14 -2.68 10.48
CA ILE A 82 -6.47 -3.24 9.17
C ILE A 82 -7.93 -3.00 8.75
N SER A 83 -8.87 -2.95 9.70
CA SER A 83 -10.28 -2.65 9.43
C SER A 83 -10.43 -1.23 8.90
N ASP A 84 -9.87 -0.24 9.60
CA ASP A 84 -9.92 1.17 9.20
C ASP A 84 -9.25 1.38 7.82
N PHE A 85 -8.16 0.65 7.56
CA PHE A 85 -7.48 0.68 6.27
C PHE A 85 -8.40 0.15 5.16
N VAL A 86 -9.04 -1.01 5.38
CA VAL A 86 -9.94 -1.66 4.43
C VAL A 86 -11.20 -0.81 4.19
N ASP A 87 -11.81 -0.26 5.23
CA ASP A 87 -13.01 0.58 5.11
C ASP A 87 -12.73 1.81 4.25
N ARG A 88 -11.59 2.48 4.51
CA ARG A 88 -11.14 3.61 3.67
C ARG A 88 -10.85 3.16 2.23
N PHE A 89 -10.29 1.98 2.04
CA PHE A 89 -10.00 1.46 0.70
C PHE A 89 -11.29 1.22 -0.11
N ILE A 90 -12.30 0.62 0.52
CA ILE A 90 -13.62 0.36 -0.06
C ILE A 90 -14.34 1.67 -0.38
N ASP A 91 -14.37 2.62 0.57
CA ASP A 91 -15.00 3.93 0.37
C ASP A 91 -14.40 4.68 -0.83
N ASN A 92 -13.07 4.67 -0.94
CA ASN A 92 -12.37 5.29 -2.07
C ASN A 92 -12.70 4.60 -3.40
N ALA A 93 -12.71 3.26 -3.44
CA ALA A 93 -13.06 2.52 -4.64
C ALA A 93 -14.51 2.81 -5.07
N PHE A 94 -15.44 2.83 -4.12
CA PHE A 94 -16.84 3.16 -4.37
C PHE A 94 -17.00 4.59 -4.91
N ALA A 95 -16.32 5.57 -4.31
CA ALA A 95 -16.34 6.96 -4.76
C ALA A 95 -15.83 7.09 -6.21
N ALA A 96 -14.75 6.40 -6.56
CA ALA A 96 -14.22 6.39 -7.92
C ALA A 96 -15.23 5.77 -8.90
N ILE A 97 -15.77 4.59 -8.59
CA ILE A 97 -16.76 3.92 -9.45
C ILE A 97 -17.98 4.81 -9.68
N LYS A 98 -18.52 5.39 -8.61
CA LYS A 98 -19.70 6.25 -8.67
C LYS A 98 -19.45 7.54 -9.46
N SER A 99 -18.26 8.12 -9.34
CA SER A 99 -17.93 9.38 -10.01
C SER A 99 -17.83 9.25 -11.53
N PHE A 100 -17.38 8.10 -12.02
CA PHE A 100 -17.25 7.82 -13.46
C PHE A 100 -18.44 7.05 -14.05
N GLY A 101 -19.30 6.47 -13.21
CA GLY A 101 -20.40 5.60 -13.61
C GLY A 101 -19.91 4.15 -13.83
N PRO A 102 -20.49 3.15 -13.14
CA PRO A 102 -20.03 1.76 -13.23
C PRO A 102 -20.12 1.19 -14.65
N GLU A 103 -21.08 1.66 -15.47
CA GLU A 103 -21.24 1.27 -16.86
C GLU A 103 -20.06 1.66 -17.74
N ASN A 104 -19.30 2.69 -17.34
CA ASN A 104 -18.15 3.23 -18.07
C ASN A 104 -16.81 2.63 -17.63
N ILE A 105 -16.82 1.70 -16.67
CA ILE A 105 -15.60 1.12 -16.11
C ILE A 105 -15.49 -0.35 -16.49
N ARG A 106 -14.29 -0.78 -16.89
CA ARG A 106 -13.94 -2.19 -17.08
C ARG A 106 -12.65 -2.50 -16.33
N TYR A 107 -12.57 -3.71 -15.80
CA TYR A 107 -11.44 -4.22 -15.04
C TYR A 107 -10.72 -5.26 -15.87
N ILE A 108 -9.39 -5.21 -15.84
CA ILE A 108 -8.53 -6.14 -16.56
C ILE A 108 -7.41 -6.57 -15.60
N ASN A 109 -7.25 -7.88 -15.42
CA ASN A 109 -6.15 -8.46 -14.65
C ASN A 109 -5.25 -9.26 -15.61
N PHE A 110 -3.95 -9.09 -15.46
CA PHE A 110 -2.93 -9.85 -16.18
C PHE A 110 -2.34 -10.87 -15.20
N ALA A 111 -2.78 -12.11 -15.32
CA ALA A 111 -2.32 -13.20 -14.45
C ALA A 111 -1.23 -13.97 -15.20
N LEU A 112 -0.09 -13.31 -15.35
CA LEU A 112 1.08 -13.77 -16.09
C LEU A 112 2.29 -13.68 -15.17
N GLU A 113 3.24 -14.58 -15.32
CA GLU A 113 4.52 -14.59 -14.59
C GLU A 113 4.32 -14.32 -13.10
N ILE A 114 3.61 -15.21 -12.40
CA ILE A 114 3.14 -14.97 -11.04
C ILE A 114 4.16 -15.53 -10.01
N PRO A 115 4.99 -14.68 -9.38
CA PRO A 115 5.92 -15.08 -8.32
C PRO A 115 5.23 -15.21 -6.96
N LEU A 116 5.97 -15.69 -5.96
CA LEU A 116 5.47 -15.81 -4.58
C LEU A 116 5.32 -14.44 -3.90
N MET A 117 6.20 -13.48 -4.20
CA MET A 117 6.20 -12.16 -3.59
C MET A 117 5.68 -11.09 -4.57
N CYS A 118 5.02 -10.06 -4.03
CA CYS A 118 4.49 -8.95 -4.83
C CYS A 118 5.59 -8.26 -5.65
N ASP A 119 5.28 -7.93 -6.90
CA ASP A 119 6.12 -7.19 -7.85
C ASP A 119 6.77 -5.90 -7.32
N CYS A 120 6.24 -5.32 -6.25
CA CYS A 120 6.83 -4.18 -5.56
C CYS A 120 8.14 -4.50 -4.81
N VAL A 121 8.49 -5.78 -4.60
CA VAL A 121 9.75 -6.14 -3.96
C VAL A 121 10.89 -6.22 -4.98
N PRO A 122 12.15 -5.87 -4.62
CA PRO A 122 13.27 -5.88 -5.58
C PRO A 122 13.57 -7.23 -6.22
N ASN A 123 13.24 -8.33 -5.53
CA ASN A 123 13.41 -9.69 -6.03
C ASN A 123 12.18 -10.52 -5.64
N PRO A 124 11.18 -10.66 -6.51
CA PRO A 124 9.95 -11.37 -6.17
C PRO A 124 10.12 -12.90 -6.16
N GLY A 125 11.26 -13.40 -6.63
CA GLY A 125 11.56 -14.82 -6.74
C GLY A 125 11.09 -15.42 -8.07
N MET A 126 11.06 -16.75 -8.13
CA MET A 126 10.61 -17.50 -9.31
C MET A 126 9.08 -17.55 -9.37
N ASN A 127 8.56 -17.77 -10.58
CA ASN A 127 7.13 -17.97 -10.80
C ASN A 127 6.68 -19.28 -10.15
N VAL A 128 5.60 -19.20 -9.38
CA VAL A 128 5.04 -20.32 -8.61
C VAL A 128 3.67 -20.76 -9.12
N ILE A 129 3.02 -19.93 -9.94
CA ILE A 129 1.76 -20.21 -10.61
C ILE A 129 1.99 -20.02 -12.12
N PRO A 130 1.49 -20.94 -12.98
CA PRO A 130 1.60 -20.80 -14.43
C PRO A 130 0.79 -19.60 -14.93
N ASP A 131 1.07 -19.16 -16.15
CA ASP A 131 0.27 -18.12 -16.79
C ASP A 131 -1.20 -18.55 -16.88
N LEU A 132 -2.08 -17.75 -16.30
CA LEU A 132 -3.53 -17.97 -16.29
C LEU A 132 -4.24 -17.12 -17.36
N GLY A 133 -3.50 -16.21 -18.00
CA GLY A 133 -3.97 -15.37 -19.10
C GLY A 133 -4.45 -13.99 -18.64
N ILE A 134 -5.35 -13.40 -19.43
CA ILE A 134 -5.89 -12.07 -19.22
C ILE A 134 -7.37 -12.19 -18.87
N PHE A 135 -7.77 -11.60 -17.75
CA PHE A 135 -9.14 -11.59 -17.27
C PHE A 135 -9.77 -10.23 -17.54
N GLY A 136 -11.07 -10.21 -17.84
CA GLY A 136 -11.84 -9.00 -18.04
C GLY A 136 -13.19 -9.08 -17.34
N SER A 137 -13.63 -7.98 -16.73
CA SER A 137 -14.93 -7.92 -16.03
C SER A 137 -15.47 -6.50 -15.99
N SER A 138 -16.78 -6.37 -15.79
CA SER A 138 -17.44 -5.12 -15.38
C SER A 138 -17.58 -5.00 -13.85
N ASP A 139 -17.21 -6.04 -13.10
CA ASP A 139 -17.25 -6.11 -11.65
C ASP A 139 -15.84 -6.39 -11.08
N PRO A 140 -15.31 -5.52 -10.19
CA PRO A 140 -13.96 -5.67 -9.66
C PRO A 140 -13.81 -6.85 -8.68
N VAL A 141 -14.88 -7.26 -8.00
CA VAL A 141 -14.84 -8.40 -7.09
C VAL A 141 -14.90 -9.70 -7.89
N ALA A 142 -15.72 -9.73 -8.95
CA ALA A 142 -15.85 -10.91 -9.79
C ALA A 142 -14.53 -11.26 -10.52
N ILE A 143 -13.77 -10.27 -10.98
CA ILE A 143 -12.48 -10.53 -11.65
C ILE A 143 -11.43 -11.08 -10.69
N ASP A 144 -11.34 -10.54 -9.48
CA ASP A 144 -10.41 -11.04 -8.46
C ASP A 144 -10.77 -12.47 -8.06
N LYS A 145 -12.07 -12.77 -7.90
CA LYS A 145 -12.54 -14.13 -7.65
C LYS A 145 -12.20 -15.07 -8.79
N ALA A 146 -12.38 -14.65 -10.05
CA ALA A 146 -12.02 -15.45 -11.21
C ALA A 146 -10.51 -15.75 -11.28
N CYS A 147 -9.65 -14.79 -10.93
CA CYS A 147 -8.20 -15.01 -10.85
C CYS A 147 -7.85 -16.03 -9.75
N ILE A 148 -8.45 -15.91 -8.56
CA ILE A 148 -8.24 -16.88 -7.46
C ILE A 148 -8.73 -18.27 -7.86
N ASP A 149 -9.91 -18.38 -8.48
CA ASP A 149 -10.44 -19.68 -8.91
C ASP A 149 -9.59 -20.32 -10.01
N ALA A 150 -9.08 -19.52 -10.95
CA ALA A 150 -8.15 -19.99 -11.97
C ALA A 150 -6.82 -20.46 -11.35
N GLU A 151 -6.31 -19.72 -10.36
CA GLU A 151 -5.14 -20.10 -9.58
C GLU A 151 -5.36 -21.45 -8.91
N ILE A 152 -6.47 -21.63 -8.19
CA ILE A 152 -6.77 -22.86 -7.45
C ILE A 152 -6.87 -24.05 -8.42
N ASN A 153 -7.48 -23.84 -9.59
CA ASN A 153 -7.65 -24.88 -10.61
C ASN A 153 -6.38 -25.20 -11.42
N ALA A 154 -5.38 -24.34 -11.40
CA ALA A 154 -4.08 -24.59 -12.03
C ALA A 154 -3.20 -25.50 -11.16
N PRO A 155 -2.28 -26.30 -11.73
CA PRO A 155 -1.17 -26.85 -10.96
C PRO A 155 -0.19 -25.72 -10.58
N GLY A 156 0.50 -25.84 -9.45
CA GLY A 156 1.64 -24.97 -9.15
C GLY A 156 2.81 -25.23 -10.11
N LEU A 157 3.81 -24.35 -10.12
CA LEU A 157 5.09 -24.57 -10.78
C LEU A 157 6.11 -25.15 -9.78
N PRO A 158 7.05 -25.99 -10.24
CA PRO A 158 8.15 -26.44 -9.40
C PRO A 158 9.09 -25.28 -9.08
N ILE A 159 9.60 -25.26 -7.85
CA ILE A 159 10.47 -24.20 -7.32
C ILE A 159 11.82 -24.83 -6.97
N LEU A 160 12.90 -24.21 -7.43
CA LEU A 160 14.25 -24.56 -7.02
C LEU A 160 14.50 -24.13 -5.57
N LYS A 161 14.81 -25.09 -4.71
CA LYS A 161 15.22 -24.84 -3.31
C LYS A 161 16.68 -24.43 -3.24
N GLU A 162 17.07 -23.89 -2.09
CA GLU A 162 18.47 -23.52 -1.79
C GLU A 162 19.44 -24.72 -1.85
N ASP A 163 18.95 -25.93 -1.61
CA ASP A 163 19.71 -27.17 -1.69
C ASP A 163 19.90 -27.69 -3.13
N GLY A 164 19.42 -26.94 -4.13
CA GLY A 164 19.53 -27.26 -5.55
C GLY A 164 18.49 -28.29 -6.05
N GLN A 165 17.55 -28.71 -5.20
CA GLN A 165 16.49 -29.65 -5.60
C GLN A 165 15.21 -28.89 -5.98
N TRP A 166 14.51 -29.41 -6.98
CA TRP A 166 13.19 -28.91 -7.37
C TRP A 166 12.10 -29.44 -6.45
N THR A 167 11.12 -28.61 -6.10
CA THR A 167 9.90 -29.06 -5.43
C THR A 167 8.99 -29.80 -6.40
N GLU A 168 8.19 -30.72 -5.87
CA GLU A 168 7.02 -31.20 -6.59
C GLU A 168 5.99 -30.07 -6.75
N PRO A 169 5.37 -29.93 -7.93
CA PRO A 169 4.26 -29.00 -8.15
C PRO A 169 3.11 -29.21 -7.16
N LEU A 170 2.58 -28.11 -6.61
CA LEU A 170 1.33 -28.17 -5.85
C LEU A 170 0.17 -28.63 -6.75
N ALA A 171 -0.66 -29.53 -6.22
CA ALA A 171 -1.79 -30.07 -6.96
C ALA A 171 -2.89 -29.01 -7.22
N ARG A 172 -3.74 -29.28 -8.21
CA ARG A 172 -4.97 -28.52 -8.43
C ARG A 172 -5.90 -28.63 -7.21
N GLY A 173 -6.70 -27.61 -6.97
CA GLY A 173 -7.62 -27.52 -5.82
C GLY A 173 -6.96 -26.98 -4.54
N ILE A 174 -5.65 -26.78 -4.53
CA ILE A 174 -4.91 -26.14 -3.43
C ILE A 174 -4.66 -24.67 -3.81
N GLU A 175 -4.99 -23.73 -2.93
CA GLU A 175 -4.59 -22.33 -3.07
C GLU A 175 -3.10 -22.22 -2.71
N LYS A 176 -2.27 -21.77 -3.66
CA LYS A 176 -0.82 -21.90 -3.62
C LYS A 176 -0.21 -20.84 -2.69
N PHE A 177 -0.70 -19.60 -2.70
CA PHE A 177 -0.15 -18.56 -1.83
C PHE A 177 -0.30 -18.91 -0.35
N LYS A 178 -1.44 -19.46 0.06
CA LYS A 178 -1.72 -19.94 1.41
C LYS A 178 -0.93 -21.20 1.75
N ALA A 179 -0.72 -22.08 0.78
CA ALA A 179 0.11 -23.27 0.99
C ALA A 179 1.61 -22.92 1.16
N MET A 180 2.09 -21.88 0.48
CA MET A 180 3.52 -21.52 0.45
C MET A 180 3.90 -20.38 1.39
N MET A 181 3.00 -19.43 1.65
CA MET A 181 3.22 -18.30 2.54
C MET A 181 2.59 -18.58 3.90
N THR A 182 3.42 -18.68 4.94
CA THR A 182 2.96 -18.80 6.33
C THR A 182 2.35 -17.50 6.89
N LEU A 183 2.39 -16.40 6.12
CA LEU A 183 1.91 -15.07 6.51
C LEU A 183 0.43 -14.80 6.16
N THR A 184 -0.21 -15.64 5.34
CA THR A 184 -1.57 -15.39 4.83
C THR A 184 -2.68 -15.96 5.71
N ASP A 185 -2.35 -16.61 6.83
CA ASP A 185 -3.33 -16.99 7.85
C ASP A 185 -3.33 -15.94 8.97
N PRO A 186 -4.27 -14.98 8.98
CA PRO A 186 -4.45 -14.13 10.14
C PRO A 186 -4.90 -15.02 11.31
N LYS A 187 -4.05 -15.14 12.33
CA LYS A 187 -4.49 -15.62 13.64
C LYS A 187 -5.49 -14.65 14.27
#